data_AF-A0ABD0YTV4-F1
#
_entry.id   AF-A0ABD0YTV4-F1
#
_cell.length_a   1.000
_cell.length_b   1.000
_cell.length_c   1.000
_cell.angle_alpha   90.00
_cell.angle_beta   90.00
_cell.angle_gamma   90.00
#
_symmetry.space_group_name_H-M   'P 1'
#
loop_
_entity.id
_entity.type
_entity.pdbx_description
1 polymer ?
#
loop_
_entity_poly.entity_id
_entity_poly.type
_entity_poly.pdbx_seq_one_letter_code
_entity_poly.pdbx_strand_id
1 'polypeptide(L)'
;MENYVPKQLIRSKSGLRIVARKESLCSPFIIQEPEWIPDKEISNCMKCRTKFGFTTRKHHCRRCGQIFCNDCCDTRLELPRMCFVDPVRICVNCEPQTKIENTFFEKHVKVLTQGDLYNYLFDL
;
A
#
# COMPACT_ATOMS: atom_id res chain seq x y z
N MET A 1 9.97 28.07 10.91
CA MET A 1 10.71 26.79 11.03
C MET A 1 10.02 25.78 11.95
N GLU A 2 8.93 26.13 12.65
CA GLU A 2 8.22 25.24 13.60
C GLU A 2 7.44 24.06 12.98
N ASN A 3 7.17 24.07 11.67
CA ASN A 3 6.34 23.04 11.01
C ASN A 3 7.13 22.02 10.16
N TYR A 4 8.46 22.01 10.26
CA TYR A 4 9.28 21.09 9.47
C TYR A 4 9.34 19.70 10.13
N VAL A 5 8.76 18.70 9.46
CA VAL A 5 8.88 17.29 9.86
C VAL A 5 10.07 16.67 9.11
N PRO A 6 11.17 16.31 9.79
CA PRO A 6 12.31 15.67 9.14
C PRO A 6 11.91 14.27 8.66
N LYS A 7 12.11 14.02 7.36
CA LYS A 7 11.84 12.73 6.72
C LYS A 7 13.14 11.97 6.47
N GLN A 8 13.02 10.66 6.29
CA GLN A 8 14.11 9.76 5.90
C GLN A 8 13.61 8.72 4.93
N LEU A 9 14.52 8.28 4.06
CA LEU A 9 14.31 7.18 3.14
C LEU A 9 14.71 5.87 3.84
N ILE A 10 13.79 4.91 3.90
CA ILE A 10 14.03 3.59 4.46
C ILE A 10 13.79 2.52 3.40
N ARG A 11 14.58 1.44 3.44
CA ARG A 11 14.38 0.26 2.59
C ARG A 11 13.85 -0.88 3.45
N SER A 12 12.64 -1.34 3.17
CA SER A 12 12.02 -2.50 3.82
C SER A 12 11.96 -3.71 2.88
N LYS A 13 11.47 -4.84 3.40
CA LYS A 13 11.16 -6.04 2.60
C LYS A 13 10.13 -5.78 1.51
N SER A 14 9.25 -4.79 1.70
CA SER A 14 8.18 -4.47 0.76
C SER A 14 8.58 -3.46 -0.32
N GLY A 15 9.62 -2.65 -0.08
CA GLY A 15 10.08 -1.63 -1.01
C GLY A 15 10.77 -0.45 -0.32
N LEU A 16 10.89 0.65 -1.06
CA LEU A 16 11.45 1.91 -0.58
C LEU A 16 10.33 2.80 -0.02
N ARG A 17 10.54 3.42 1.14
CA ARG A 17 9.55 4.28 1.81
C ARG A 17 10.15 5.57 2.33
N ILE A 18 9.37 6.65 2.37
CA ILE A 18 9.77 7.92 2.98
C ILE A 18 8.95 8.14 4.26
N VAL A 19 9.59 8.02 5.42
CA VAL A 19 8.92 8.10 6.73
C VAL A 19 9.46 9.27 7.56
N ALA A 20 8.71 9.69 8.58
CA ALA A 20 9.23 10.63 9.57
C ALA A 20 10.43 10.02 10.32
N ARG A 21 11.45 10.83 10.65
CA ARG A 21 12.60 10.36 11.44
C ARG A 21 12.22 9.98 12.87
N LYS A 22 11.21 10.65 13.43
CA LYS A 22 10.67 10.39 14.77
C LYS A 22 9.22 9.94 14.63
N GLU A 23 8.86 8.87 15.32
CA GLU A 23 7.50 8.30 15.29
C GLU A 23 6.45 9.27 15.84
N SER A 24 6.80 10.08 16.85
CA SER A 24 5.93 11.12 17.40
C SER A 24 5.54 12.22 16.40
N LEU A 25 6.24 12.31 15.26
CA LEU A 25 5.96 13.26 14.18
C LEU A 25 5.21 12.62 13.01
N CYS A 26 4.84 11.35 13.12
CA CYS A 26 4.10 10.65 12.09
C CYS A 26 2.65 11.16 12.03
N SER A 27 2.12 11.33 10.81
CA SER A 27 0.70 11.62 10.63
C SER A 27 -0.15 10.44 11.13
N PRO A 28 -1.26 10.69 11.86
CA PRO A 28 -2.14 9.61 12.34
C PRO A 28 -2.82 8.83 11.20
N PHE A 29 -2.78 9.35 9.97
CA PHE A 29 -3.33 8.69 8.79
C PHE A 29 -2.36 7.69 8.13
N ILE A 30 -1.07 7.76 8.49
CA ILE A 30 -0.04 6.83 8.05
C ILE A 30 -0.16 5.54 8.85
N ILE A 31 -0.03 4.41 8.16
CA ILE A 31 -0.06 3.07 8.76
C ILE A 31 1.23 2.34 8.47
N GLN A 32 1.55 1.37 9.33
CA GLN A 32 2.69 0.49 9.12
C GLN A 32 2.40 -0.54 8.03
N GLU A 33 3.47 -1.11 7.48
CA GLU A 33 3.36 -2.24 6.56
C GLU A 33 2.76 -3.46 7.26
N PRO A 34 1.98 -4.28 6.54
CA PRO A 34 1.52 -5.55 7.09
C PRO A 34 2.70 -6.49 7.30
N GLU A 35 2.56 -7.39 8.27
CA GLU A 35 3.46 -8.52 8.36
C GLU A 35 3.28 -9.44 7.14
N TRP A 36 4.39 -9.87 6.58
CA TRP A 36 4.37 -10.83 5.48
C TRP A 36 4.28 -12.23 6.06
N ILE A 37 3.30 -12.99 5.59
CA ILE A 37 3.21 -14.41 5.93
C ILE A 37 4.50 -15.09 5.45
N PRO A 38 5.17 -15.92 6.29
CA PRO A 38 6.35 -16.64 5.88
C PRO A 38 6.08 -17.59 4.72
N ASP A 39 6.97 -17.58 3.71
CA ASP A 39 6.80 -18.44 2.53
C ASP A 39 6.65 -19.92 2.88
N LYS A 40 7.34 -20.40 3.92
CA LYS A 40 7.34 -21.81 4.33
C LYS A 40 5.95 -22.31 4.78
N GLU A 41 5.09 -21.42 5.25
CA GLU A 41 3.76 -21.76 5.78
C GLU A 41 2.71 -21.94 4.68
N ILE A 42 2.96 -21.43 3.47
CA ILE A 42 1.98 -21.39 2.40
C ILE A 42 2.41 -22.28 1.22
N SER A 43 1.64 -23.32 0.92
CA SER A 43 1.88 -24.21 -0.22
C SER A 43 1.08 -23.86 -1.48
N ASN A 44 0.03 -23.03 -1.34
CA ASN A 44 -0.94 -22.74 -2.40
C ASN A 44 -1.30 -21.25 -2.41
N CYS A 45 -1.60 -20.69 -3.57
CA CYS A 45 -2.08 -19.32 -3.70
C CYS A 45 -3.29 -19.06 -2.79
N MET A 46 -3.26 -17.97 -2.02
CA MET A 46 -4.32 -17.66 -1.06
C MET A 46 -5.65 -17.21 -1.71
N LYS A 47 -5.67 -17.01 -3.04
CA LYS A 47 -6.90 -16.76 -3.82
C LYS A 47 -7.34 -17.99 -4.60
N CYS A 48 -6.58 -18.36 -5.64
CA CYS A 48 -7.00 -19.41 -6.60
C CYS A 48 -6.61 -20.84 -6.18
N ARG A 49 -5.89 -21.01 -5.06
CA ARG A 49 -5.42 -22.31 -4.54
C ARG A 49 -4.44 -23.07 -5.46
N THR A 50 -3.97 -22.49 -6.56
CA THR A 50 -2.89 -23.08 -7.37
C THR A 50 -1.67 -23.38 -6.50
N LYS A 51 -1.14 -24.60 -6.62
CA LYS A 51 0.03 -25.06 -5.86
C LYS A 51 1.28 -24.31 -6.32
N PHE A 52 2.09 -23.86 -5.36
CA PHE A 52 3.39 -23.26 -5.64
C PHE A 52 4.43 -24.35 -5.95
N GLY A 53 5.42 -24.02 -6.78
CA GLY A 53 6.45 -24.95 -7.20
C GLY A 53 7.52 -24.25 -8.05
N PHE A 54 8.24 -25.02 -8.87
CA PHE A 54 9.32 -24.49 -9.69
C PHE A 54 8.84 -23.44 -10.72
N THR A 55 7.66 -23.62 -11.29
CA THR A 55 7.07 -22.72 -12.30
C THR A 55 6.21 -21.61 -11.67
N THR A 56 5.44 -21.93 -10.63
CA THR A 56 4.57 -20.96 -9.95
C THR A 56 5.27 -20.42 -8.70
N ARG A 57 5.82 -19.21 -8.78
CA ARG A 57 6.48 -18.52 -7.66
C ARG A 57 5.47 -17.84 -6.72
N LYS A 58 5.90 -17.62 -5.48
CA LYS A 58 5.16 -16.91 -4.43
C LYS A 58 5.38 -15.41 -4.56
N HIS A 59 4.30 -14.64 -4.38
CA HIS A 59 4.33 -13.18 -4.39
C HIS A 59 3.51 -12.60 -3.24
N HIS A 60 4.11 -11.73 -2.45
CA HIS A 60 3.40 -11.01 -1.39
C HIS A 60 2.65 -9.79 -1.92
N CYS A 61 1.40 -9.62 -1.49
CA CYS A 61 0.69 -8.35 -1.61
C CYS A 61 1.25 -7.36 -0.58
N ARG A 62 1.67 -6.16 -1.02
CA ARG A 62 2.24 -5.16 -0.11
C ARG A 62 1.20 -4.47 0.79
N ARG A 63 -0.10 -4.59 0.46
CA ARG A 63 -1.19 -4.05 1.29
C ARG A 63 -1.65 -4.99 2.40
N CYS A 64 -1.70 -6.30 2.16
CA CYS A 64 -2.20 -7.27 3.16
C CYS A 64 -1.18 -8.30 3.65
N GLY A 65 0.01 -8.40 3.04
CA GLY A 65 1.07 -9.33 3.46
C GLY A 65 0.83 -10.81 3.10
N GLN A 66 -0.30 -11.14 2.48
CA GLN A 66 -0.64 -12.50 2.03
C GLN A 66 0.10 -12.91 0.75
N ILE A 67 0.14 -14.22 0.47
CA ILE A 67 0.90 -14.83 -0.63
C ILE A 67 0.00 -15.31 -1.78
N PHE A 68 0.38 -14.95 -3.00
CA PHE A 68 -0.37 -15.22 -4.24
C PHE A 68 0.54 -15.70 -5.38
N CYS A 69 -0.05 -16.30 -6.42
CA CYS A 69 0.61 -16.47 -7.71
C CYS A 69 0.60 -15.14 -8.50
N ASN A 70 1.33 -15.08 -9.63
CA ASN A 70 1.41 -13.88 -10.45
C ASN A 70 0.02 -13.39 -10.89
N ASP A 71 -0.81 -14.28 -11.44
CA ASP A 71 -2.15 -13.93 -11.97
C ASP A 71 -3.09 -13.35 -10.92
N CYS A 72 -2.92 -13.72 -9.64
CA CYS A 72 -3.74 -13.22 -8.55
C CYS A 72 -3.19 -11.93 -7.93
N CYS A 73 -2.00 -11.50 -8.33
CA CYS A 73 -1.28 -10.40 -7.72
C CYS A 73 -0.29 -9.76 -8.69
N ASP A 74 -0.72 -9.33 -9.87
CA ASP A 74 0.17 -8.69 -10.87
C ASP A 74 0.09 -7.16 -10.91
N THR A 75 -1.00 -6.61 -10.41
CA THR A 75 -1.24 -5.17 -10.39
C THR A 75 -0.24 -4.46 -9.48
N ARG A 76 0.31 -3.33 -9.94
CA ARG A 76 1.10 -2.41 -9.11
C ARG A 76 0.34 -1.09 -8.92
N LEU A 77 0.18 -0.67 -7.67
CA LEU A 77 -0.51 0.57 -7.32
C LEU A 77 0.24 1.30 -6.22
N GLU A 78 0.01 2.61 -6.13
CA GLU A 78 0.50 3.41 -5.02
C GLU A 78 -0.17 2.98 -3.71
N LEU A 79 0.57 3.10 -2.60
CA LEU A 79 0.05 2.96 -1.24
C LEU A 79 0.51 4.16 -0.39
N PRO A 80 -0.05 5.37 -0.60
CA PRO A 80 0.41 6.60 0.05
C PRO A 80 0.35 6.53 1.58
N ARG A 81 -0.66 5.84 2.15
CA ARG A 81 -0.80 5.62 3.60
C ARG A 81 0.34 4.81 4.22
N MET A 82 1.03 4.00 3.43
CA MET A 82 2.21 3.26 3.88
C MET A 82 3.51 3.95 3.47
N CYS A 83 3.43 5.12 2.82
CA CYS A 83 4.59 5.93 2.42
C CYS A 83 5.56 5.25 1.45
N PHE A 84 5.09 4.32 0.61
CA PHE A 84 5.91 3.78 -0.47
C PHE A 84 6.24 4.86 -1.49
N VAL A 85 7.47 4.82 -2.01
CA VAL A 85 7.95 5.77 -3.03
C VAL A 85 7.38 5.40 -4.40
N ASP A 86 7.42 4.12 -4.75
CA ASP A 86 6.99 3.60 -6.04
C ASP A 86 5.72 2.76 -5.90
N PRO A 87 4.93 2.60 -6.97
CA PRO A 87 3.85 1.62 -7.02
C PRO A 87 4.33 0.21 -6.67
N VAL A 88 3.64 -0.43 -5.74
CA VAL A 88 4.00 -1.76 -5.22
C VAL A 88 2.97 -2.80 -5.63
N ARG A 89 3.38 -4.07 -5.63
CA ARG A 89 2.54 -5.20 -6.04
C ARG A 89 1.37 -5.43 -5.06
N ILE A 90 0.15 -5.49 -5.59
CA ILE A 90 -1.11 -5.65 -4.86
C ILE A 90 -1.84 -6.89 -5.36
N CYS A 91 -2.53 -7.62 -4.47
CA CYS A 91 -3.40 -8.72 -4.89
C CYS A 91 -4.74 -8.19 -5.40
N VAL A 92 -5.39 -8.97 -6.23
CA VAL A 92 -6.72 -8.64 -6.77
C VAL A 92 -7.78 -8.35 -5.70
N ASN A 93 -7.67 -8.94 -4.51
CA ASN A 93 -8.60 -8.65 -3.40
C ASN A 93 -8.36 -7.28 -2.77
N CYS A 94 -7.14 -6.77 -2.80
CA CYS A 94 -6.77 -5.46 -2.26
C CYS A 94 -6.90 -4.33 -3.29
N GLU A 95 -6.92 -4.68 -4.58
CA GLU A 95 -6.92 -3.71 -5.68
C GLU A 95 -8.10 -2.72 -5.62
N PRO A 96 -9.37 -3.13 -5.41
CA PRO A 96 -10.50 -2.19 -5.41
C PRO A 96 -10.36 -1.12 -4.32
N GLN A 97 -10.06 -1.53 -3.10
CA GLN A 97 -9.90 -0.60 -1.98
C GLN A 97 -8.67 0.31 -2.17
N THR A 98 -7.60 -0.20 -2.78
CA THR A 98 -6.41 0.62 -3.09
C THR A 98 -6.75 1.72 -4.10
N LYS A 99 -7.56 1.42 -5.13
CA LYS A 99 -7.99 2.42 -6.12
C LYS A 99 -8.88 3.50 -5.51
N ILE A 100 -9.79 3.13 -4.60
CA ILE A 100 -10.62 4.09 -3.85
C ILE A 100 -9.73 5.01 -3.01
N GLU A 101 -8.79 4.44 -2.25
CA GLU A 101 -7.84 5.23 -1.45
C GLU A 101 -7.01 6.17 -2.31
N ASN A 102 -6.48 5.69 -3.44
CA ASN A 102 -5.70 6.53 -4.34
C ASN A 102 -6.52 7.69 -4.91
N THR A 103 -7.81 7.47 -5.21
CA THR A 103 -8.71 8.56 -5.66
C THR A 103 -8.82 9.65 -4.59
N PHE A 104 -8.95 9.27 -3.31
CA PHE A 104 -8.95 10.21 -2.20
C PHE A 104 -7.63 11.00 -2.11
N PHE A 105 -6.47 10.34 -2.18
CA PHE A 105 -5.17 11.02 -2.11
C PHE A 105 -4.88 11.91 -3.32
N GLU A 106 -5.25 11.46 -4.52
CA GLU A 106 -4.94 12.16 -5.76
C GLU A 106 -5.86 13.36 -6.01
N LYS A 107 -7.15 13.25 -5.65
CA LYS A 107 -8.16 14.26 -5.91
C LYS A 107 -8.55 15.01 -4.64
N HIS A 108 -9.07 14.30 -3.64
CA HIS A 108 -9.75 14.94 -2.50
C HIS A 108 -8.76 15.65 -1.58
N VAL A 109 -7.62 15.01 -1.28
CA VAL A 109 -6.59 15.65 -0.44
C VAL A 109 -6.06 16.92 -1.10
N LYS A 110 -5.83 16.92 -2.42
CA LYS A 110 -5.35 18.13 -3.12
C LYS A 110 -6.35 19.27 -3.01
N VAL A 111 -7.63 19.00 -3.28
CA VAL A 111 -8.73 19.97 -3.14
C VAL A 111 -8.79 20.53 -1.71
N LEU A 112 -8.78 19.65 -0.70
CA LEU A 112 -8.80 20.06 0.70
C LEU A 112 -7.58 20.91 1.10
N THR A 113 -6.38 20.55 0.64
CA THR A 113 -5.15 21.32 0.94
C THR A 113 -5.10 22.67 0.25
N GLN A 114 -5.92 22.88 -0.78
CA GLN A 114 -6.04 24.16 -1.49
C GLN A 114 -7.11 25.08 -0.85
N GLY A 115 -7.81 24.61 0.19
CA GLY A 115 -8.81 25.40 0.92
C GLY A 115 -10.21 25.35 0.34
N ASP A 116 -10.49 24.45 -0.61
CA ASP A 116 -11.82 24.29 -1.20
C ASP A 116 -12.79 23.56 -0.26
N LEU A 117 -14.08 23.88 -0.38
CA LEU A 117 -15.15 23.22 0.38
C LEU A 117 -15.45 21.84 -0.22
N TYR A 118 -15.35 20.80 0.61
CA TYR A 118 -15.72 19.43 0.24
C TYR A 118 -17.24 19.32 0.07
N ASN A 119 -17.73 19.41 -1.17
CA ASN A 119 -19.15 19.27 -1.47
C ASN A 119 -19.51 17.80 -1.74
N TYR A 120 -20.04 17.14 -0.71
CA TYR A 120 -20.49 15.73 -0.73
C TYR A 120 -21.58 15.42 -1.78
N LEU A 121 -22.19 16.44 -2.40
CA LEU A 121 -23.31 16.30 -3.33
C LEU A 121 -22.90 15.96 -4.78
N PHE A 122 -21.61 16.07 -5.13
CA PHE A 122 -21.13 15.81 -6.49
C PHE A 122 -20.51 14.41 -6.70
N ASP A 123 -20.38 13.61 -5.64
CA ASP A 123 -19.70 12.29 -5.66
C ASP A 123 -20.66 11.09 -5.40
N LEU A 124 -21.97 11.27 -5.61
CA LEU A 124 -22.99 10.20 -5.60
C LEU A 124 -23.54 9.92 -7.01
#